data_AF-A0A349L2Q1-F1
#
_entry.id   AF-A0A349L2Q1-F1
#
_cell.length_a   1.000
_cell.length_b   1.000
_cell.length_c   1.000
_cell.angle_alpha   90.00
_cell.angle_beta   90.00
_cell.angle_gamma   90.00
#
_symmetry.space_group_name_H-M   'P 1'
#
loop_
_entity.id
_entity.type
_entity.pdbx_description
1 polymer ?
#
loop_
_entity_poly.entity_id
_entity_poly.type
_entity_poly.pdbx_seq_one_letter_code
_entity_poly.pdbx_strand_id
1 'polypeptide(L)'
;MKICVVGAGVIGPTTARALLRRGHQVILVDAAARRASADLLALAFFSRDQLALLRRELALDFDFRDAGKLVLLSGAGALGAASRQVDWQRRHGCRQQVLGRDACIGIEPALAAPARHSSGAVHTPSEQVGDCLAFCQGLDAALALRHASLRRVFSTVATGAVIRAGRVRALRRHRGRLFCAGQRHRQRGAGGLHGRGAAALSAPGL
;
A
#
# COMPACT_ATOMS: atom_id res chain seq x y z
N MET A 1 32.84 12.87 -14.43
CA MET A 1 31.90 12.62 -15.55
C MET A 1 30.60 13.36 -15.31
N LYS A 2 29.91 13.81 -16.37
CA LYS A 2 28.55 14.37 -16.31
C LYS A 2 27.52 13.25 -16.45
N ILE A 3 26.54 13.20 -15.57
CA ILE A 3 25.49 12.16 -15.54
C ILE A 3 24.12 12.84 -15.48
N CYS A 4 23.20 12.43 -16.36
CA CYS A 4 21.81 12.86 -16.32
C CYS A 4 20.98 11.85 -15.53
N VAL A 5 20.21 12.32 -14.55
CA VAL A 5 19.23 11.54 -13.80
C VAL A 5 17.84 12.02 -14.20
N VAL A 6 16.99 11.10 -14.63
CA VAL A 6 15.62 11.39 -15.08
C VAL A 6 14.62 10.95 -14.02
N GLY A 7 13.73 11.86 -13.63
CA GLY A 7 12.75 11.74 -12.56
C GLY A 7 13.25 12.37 -11.25
N ALA A 8 12.48 13.31 -10.68
CA ALA A 8 12.77 13.97 -9.40
C ALA A 8 11.89 13.45 -8.24
N GLY A 9 11.20 12.32 -8.41
CA GLY A 9 10.62 11.56 -7.29
C GLY A 9 11.72 10.98 -6.39
N VAL A 10 11.41 10.50 -5.18
CA VAL A 10 12.37 10.14 -4.11
C VAL A 10 13.68 9.43 -4.56
N ILE A 11 13.58 8.51 -5.53
CA ILE A 11 14.73 7.79 -6.08
C ILE A 11 15.69 8.74 -6.81
N GLY A 12 15.19 9.65 -7.63
CA GLY A 12 15.99 10.60 -8.42
C GLY A 12 16.96 11.43 -7.59
N PRO A 13 16.49 12.25 -6.63
CA PRO A 13 17.37 13.04 -5.76
C PRO A 13 18.28 12.19 -4.89
N THR A 14 17.84 11.00 -4.45
CA THR A 14 18.71 10.11 -3.65
C THR A 14 19.84 9.50 -4.50
N THR A 15 19.55 9.09 -5.74
CA THR A 15 20.55 8.70 -6.74
C THR A 15 21.47 9.87 -7.08
N ALA A 16 20.92 11.06 -7.37
CA ALA A 16 21.70 12.26 -7.66
C ALA A 16 22.66 12.60 -6.50
N ARG A 17 22.17 12.57 -5.25
CA ARG A 17 22.98 12.77 -4.04
C ARG A 17 24.11 11.74 -3.92
N ALA A 18 23.84 10.48 -4.24
CA ALA A 18 24.85 9.42 -4.20
C ALA A 18 25.91 9.55 -5.31
N LEU A 19 25.55 10.10 -6.47
CA LEU A 19 26.47 10.37 -7.58
C LEU A 19 27.31 11.62 -7.33
N LEU A 20 26.70 12.69 -6.80
CA LEU A 20 27.41 13.91 -6.39
C LEU A 20 28.49 13.62 -5.34
N ARG A 21 28.19 12.78 -4.33
CA ARG A 21 29.17 12.35 -3.33
C ARG A 21 30.38 11.60 -3.90
N ARG A 22 30.26 11.04 -5.10
CA ARG A 22 31.35 10.35 -5.81
C ARG A 22 32.11 11.28 -6.77
N GLY A 23 31.86 12.60 -6.71
CA GLY A 23 32.53 13.58 -7.55
C GLY A 23 32.00 13.67 -8.99
N HIS A 24 30.83 13.10 -9.28
CA HIS A 24 30.18 13.28 -10.58
C HIS A 24 29.45 14.63 -10.64
N GLN A 25 29.41 15.25 -11.82
CA GLN A 25 28.48 16.34 -12.09
C GLN A 25 27.14 15.75 -12.50
N VAL A 26 26.05 16.18 -11.85
CA VAL A 26 24.72 15.59 -12.08
C VAL A 26 23.75 16.65 -12.59
N ILE A 27 22.99 16.31 -13.63
CA ILE A 27 21.82 17.06 -14.09
C ILE A 27 20.58 16.23 -13.73
N LEU A 28 19.66 16.80 -12.95
CA LEU A 28 18.40 16.16 -12.60
C LEU A 28 17.27 16.77 -13.44
N VAL A 29 16.54 15.93 -14.17
CA VAL A 29 15.45 16.35 -15.06
C VAL A 29 14.16 15.66 -14.64
N ASP A 30 13.03 16.37 -14.58
CA ASP A 30 11.71 15.79 -14.29
C ASP A 30 10.68 16.25 -15.32
N ALA A 31 9.78 15.35 -15.70
CA ALA A 31 8.83 15.58 -16.79
C ALA A 31 7.54 16.31 -16.36
N ALA A 32 7.19 16.34 -15.06
CA ALA A 32 6.21 17.26 -14.44
C ALA A 32 5.64 16.66 -13.13
N ALA A 33 6.02 17.24 -11.99
CA ALA A 33 5.48 16.86 -10.68
C ALA A 33 3.94 16.92 -10.57
N ARG A 34 3.26 17.81 -11.31
CA ARG A 34 1.79 17.92 -11.27
C ARG A 34 1.06 16.73 -11.88
N ARG A 35 1.61 16.14 -12.95
CA ARG A 35 0.98 14.99 -13.59
C ARG A 35 1.06 13.75 -12.71
N ALA A 36 2.26 13.46 -12.19
CA ALA A 36 2.45 12.39 -11.21
C ALA A 36 1.55 12.58 -9.97
N SER A 37 1.39 13.82 -9.49
CA SER A 37 0.49 14.12 -8.38
C SER A 37 -0.98 13.83 -8.71
N ALA A 38 -1.43 14.14 -9.93
CA ALA A 38 -2.79 13.85 -10.36
C ALA A 38 -3.04 12.34 -10.49
N ASP A 39 -2.07 11.60 -11.02
CA ASP A 39 -2.14 10.14 -11.16
C ASP A 39 -2.21 9.46 -9.78
N LEU A 40 -1.41 9.93 -8.81
CA LEU A 40 -1.45 9.44 -7.44
C LEU A 40 -2.79 9.74 -6.74
N LEU A 41 -3.38 10.93 -6.98
CA LEU A 41 -4.70 11.25 -6.46
C LEU A 41 -5.79 10.34 -7.05
N ALA A 42 -5.75 10.10 -8.36
CA ALA A 42 -6.67 9.18 -9.01
C ALA A 42 -6.54 7.75 -8.44
N LEU A 43 -5.31 7.26 -8.26
CA LEU A 43 -5.06 5.96 -7.66
C LEU A 43 -5.55 5.89 -6.20
N ALA A 44 -5.35 6.95 -5.42
CA ALA A 44 -5.83 7.02 -4.03
C ALA A 44 -7.36 6.94 -3.95
N PHE A 45 -8.08 7.67 -4.81
CA PHE A 45 -9.55 7.59 -4.84
C PHE A 45 -10.04 6.23 -5.32
N PHE A 46 -9.43 5.66 -6.36
CA PHE A 46 -9.74 4.30 -6.79
C PHE A 46 -9.55 3.30 -5.65
N SER A 47 -8.42 3.36 -4.95
CA SER A 47 -8.12 2.49 -3.80
C SER A 47 -9.17 2.61 -2.69
N ARG A 48 -9.56 3.84 -2.33
CA ARG A 48 -10.61 4.12 -1.34
C ARG A 48 -11.94 3.50 -1.74
N ASP A 49 -12.34 3.67 -3.00
CA ASP A 49 -13.60 3.16 -3.50
C ASP A 49 -13.60 1.63 -3.53
N GLN A 50 -12.48 1.00 -3.90
CA GLN A 50 -12.31 -0.47 -3.81
C GLN A 50 -12.36 -0.96 -2.36
N LEU A 51 -11.74 -0.26 -1.41
CA LEU A 51 -11.81 -0.62 0.01
C LEU A 51 -13.25 -0.55 0.53
N ALA A 52 -14.01 0.48 0.13
CA ALA A 52 -15.41 0.61 0.51
C ALA A 52 -16.28 -0.53 -0.05
N LEU A 53 -16.03 -0.96 -1.29
CA LEU A 53 -16.68 -2.13 -1.88
C LEU A 53 -16.32 -3.41 -1.14
N LEU A 54 -15.03 -3.66 -0.94
CA LEU A 54 -14.52 -4.86 -0.29
C LEU A 54 -15.06 -5.02 1.14
N ARG A 55 -15.09 -3.92 1.90
CA ARG A 55 -15.62 -3.90 3.27
C ARG A 55 -17.10 -4.29 3.31
N ARG A 56 -17.90 -3.81 2.36
CA ARG A 56 -19.33 -4.14 2.26
C ARG A 56 -19.54 -5.58 1.79
N GLU A 57 -18.82 -5.99 0.75
CA GLU A 57 -18.97 -7.33 0.15
C GLU A 57 -18.59 -8.44 1.12
N LEU A 58 -17.50 -8.25 1.87
CA LEU A 58 -16.96 -9.26 2.78
C LEU A 58 -17.36 -9.05 4.24
N ALA A 59 -18.15 -8.02 4.53
CA ALA A 59 -18.51 -7.61 5.89
C ALA A 59 -17.29 -7.50 6.83
N LEU A 60 -16.21 -6.86 6.36
CA LEU A 60 -14.97 -6.74 7.13
C LEU A 60 -15.16 -5.79 8.32
N ASP A 61 -14.85 -6.29 9.51
CA ASP A 61 -14.71 -5.48 10.72
C ASP A 61 -13.22 -5.38 11.11
N PHE A 62 -12.70 -4.16 11.11
CA PHE A 62 -11.29 -3.88 11.34
C PHE A 62 -11.08 -2.50 11.99
N ASP A 63 -12.02 -2.09 12.86
CA ASP A 63 -12.00 -0.76 13.51
C ASP A 63 -11.91 0.40 12.50
N PHE A 64 -12.66 0.26 11.40
CA PHE A 64 -12.67 1.25 10.33
C PHE A 64 -13.43 2.50 10.74
N ARG A 65 -12.81 3.66 10.55
CA ARG A 65 -13.45 4.96 10.81
C ARG A 65 -12.94 6.06 9.88
N ASP A 66 -13.83 6.97 9.53
CA ASP A 66 -13.50 8.26 8.90
C ASP A 66 -12.97 9.20 9.98
N ALA A 67 -11.70 9.03 10.39
CA ALA A 67 -11.08 9.84 11.44
C ALA A 67 -10.68 11.25 10.96
N GLY A 68 -10.60 11.44 9.64
CA GLY A 68 -10.00 12.63 9.05
C GLY A 68 -8.49 12.71 9.29
N LYS A 69 -7.86 13.76 8.76
CA LYS A 69 -6.47 14.10 9.07
C LYS A 69 -6.26 15.61 9.15
N LEU A 70 -5.38 16.02 10.06
CA LEU A 70 -4.82 17.36 10.14
C LEU A 70 -3.33 17.32 9.79
N VAL A 71 -2.94 18.02 8.72
CA VAL A 71 -1.53 18.23 8.38
C VAL A 71 -1.13 19.60 8.89
N LEU A 72 -0.40 19.62 10.02
CA LEU A 72 0.01 20.86 10.68
C LEU A 72 1.00 21.64 9.80
N LEU A 73 0.80 22.95 9.76
CA LEU A 73 1.61 23.89 8.99
C LEU A 73 2.43 24.77 9.94
N SER A 74 3.75 24.73 9.79
CA SER A 74 4.69 25.50 10.58
C SER A 74 5.36 26.57 9.73
N GLY A 75 5.49 27.78 10.28
CA GLY A 75 6.24 28.88 9.67
C GLY A 75 5.39 29.95 8.98
N ALA A 76 5.95 31.15 8.88
CA ALA A 76 5.34 32.28 8.20
C ALA A 76 5.10 31.96 6.72
N GLY A 77 3.89 32.15 6.23
CA GLY A 77 3.51 31.91 4.82
C GLY A 77 3.10 30.47 4.45
N ALA A 78 3.21 29.50 5.38
CA ALA A 78 2.84 28.11 5.12
C ALA A 78 1.35 27.95 4.75
N LEU A 79 0.46 28.73 5.36
CA LEU A 79 -0.98 28.75 5.04
C LEU A 79 -1.25 29.19 3.60
N GLY A 80 -0.55 30.24 3.13
CA GLY A 80 -0.71 30.73 1.76
C GLY A 80 -0.18 29.76 0.72
N ALA A 81 0.96 29.10 1.01
CA ALA A 81 1.50 28.04 0.17
C ALA A 81 0.56 26.83 0.11
N ALA A 82 0.01 26.41 1.25
CA ALA A 82 -0.93 25.31 1.35
C ALA A 82 -2.23 25.59 0.58
N SER A 83 -2.73 26.84 0.60
CA SER A 83 -3.97 27.22 -0.09
C SER A 83 -3.90 26.92 -1.59
N ARG A 84 -2.79 27.27 -2.27
CA ARG A 84 -2.61 26.97 -3.70
C ARG A 84 -2.64 25.47 -4.00
N GLN A 85 -2.01 24.68 -3.14
CA GLN A 85 -2.00 23.21 -3.27
C GLN A 85 -3.41 22.65 -3.03
N VAL A 86 -4.09 23.10 -1.98
CA VAL A 86 -5.46 22.69 -1.63
C VAL A 86 -6.42 23.00 -2.78
N ASP A 87 -6.36 24.18 -3.37
CA ASP A 87 -7.24 24.57 -4.48
C ASP A 87 -6.98 23.79 -5.76
N TRP A 88 -5.72 23.40 -6.00
CA TRP A 88 -5.41 22.48 -7.10
C TRP A 88 -5.98 21.09 -6.81
N GLN A 89 -5.74 20.53 -5.63
CA GLN A 89 -6.23 19.19 -5.26
C GLN A 89 -7.77 19.12 -5.19
N ARG A 90 -8.45 20.21 -4.80
CA ARG A 90 -9.92 20.31 -4.83
C ARG A 90 -10.49 20.12 -6.24
N ARG A 91 -9.84 20.69 -7.25
CA ARG A 91 -10.21 20.48 -8.66
C ARG A 91 -10.07 19.03 -9.13
N HIS A 92 -9.25 18.25 -8.43
CA HIS A 92 -9.11 16.81 -8.64
C HIS A 92 -10.00 15.96 -7.73
N GLY A 93 -10.90 16.56 -6.93
CA GLY A 93 -11.87 15.84 -6.11
C GLY A 93 -11.50 15.71 -4.62
N CYS A 94 -10.35 16.22 -4.18
CA CYS A 94 -10.00 16.22 -2.75
C CYS A 94 -10.89 17.18 -1.96
N ARG A 95 -11.52 16.67 -0.89
CA ARG A 95 -12.30 17.49 0.05
C ARG A 95 -11.42 17.87 1.24
N GLN A 96 -10.80 19.05 1.16
CA GLN A 96 -9.94 19.55 2.23
C GLN A 96 -9.99 21.07 2.35
N GLN A 97 -9.57 21.57 3.50
CA GLN A 97 -9.62 22.99 3.85
C GLN A 97 -8.37 23.41 4.64
N VAL A 98 -7.90 24.62 4.38
CA VAL A 98 -6.88 25.27 5.22
C VAL A 98 -7.58 25.86 6.43
N LEU A 99 -7.11 25.52 7.62
CA LEU A 99 -7.63 25.97 8.91
C LEU A 99 -6.60 26.80 9.65
N GLY A 100 -7.06 27.82 10.36
CA GLY A 100 -6.26 28.49 11.38
C GLY A 100 -6.13 27.65 12.65
N ARG A 101 -5.27 28.09 13.57
CA ARG A 101 -4.97 27.36 14.81
C ARG A 101 -6.20 27.03 15.65
N ASP A 102 -7.10 28.00 15.87
CA ASP A 102 -8.26 27.80 16.75
C ASP A 102 -9.23 26.74 16.20
N ALA A 103 -9.46 26.74 14.89
CA ALA A 103 -10.25 25.71 14.23
C ALA A 103 -9.59 24.32 14.33
N CYS A 104 -8.25 24.25 14.34
CA CYS A 104 -7.55 22.99 14.57
C CYS A 104 -7.74 22.49 16.00
N ILE A 105 -7.70 23.38 17.00
CA ILE A 105 -7.93 23.04 18.41
C ILE A 105 -9.37 22.55 18.62
N GLY A 106 -10.34 23.14 17.92
CA GLY A 106 -11.73 22.67 17.95
C GLY A 106 -11.90 21.23 17.43
N ILE A 107 -11.02 20.78 16.53
CA ILE A 107 -11.01 19.40 16.00
C ILE A 107 -10.19 18.48 16.90
N GLU A 108 -9.00 18.91 17.34
CA GLU A 108 -8.09 18.14 18.18
C GLU A 108 -7.64 19.00 19.38
N PRO A 109 -8.32 18.87 20.55
CA PRO A 109 -8.01 19.65 21.74
C PRO A 109 -6.58 19.49 22.26
N ALA A 110 -5.90 18.37 21.98
CA ALA A 110 -4.50 18.17 22.36
C ALA A 110 -3.53 19.15 21.68
N LEU A 111 -3.98 19.86 20.64
CA LEU A 111 -3.22 20.94 19.98
C LEU A 111 -3.22 22.26 20.75
N ALA A 112 -4.03 22.40 21.82
CA ALA A 112 -4.06 23.60 22.64
C ALA A 112 -2.70 23.91 23.30
N ALA A 113 -1.91 22.87 23.58
CA ALA A 113 -0.63 22.97 24.28
C ALA A 113 0.35 23.95 23.59
N PRO A 114 0.96 24.91 24.32
CA PRO A 114 1.79 25.98 23.75
C PRO A 114 3.02 25.50 22.96
N ALA A 115 3.57 24.33 23.31
CA ALA A 115 4.76 23.77 22.67
C ALA A 115 4.54 23.34 21.20
N ARG A 116 3.28 23.27 20.73
CA ARG A 116 2.95 22.91 19.35
C ARG A 116 2.77 24.18 18.51
N HIS A 117 3.88 24.75 18.03
CA HIS A 117 3.90 25.92 17.15
C HIS A 117 3.43 25.55 15.72
N SER A 118 2.12 25.52 15.53
CA SER A 118 1.51 25.53 14.19
C SER A 118 0.73 26.81 13.99
N SER A 119 0.86 27.40 12.81
CA SER A 119 0.06 28.57 12.40
C SER A 119 -1.35 28.14 11.95
N GLY A 120 -1.54 26.84 11.69
CA GLY A 120 -2.78 26.21 11.27
C GLY A 120 -2.53 24.82 10.66
N ALA A 121 -3.47 24.31 9.89
CA ALA A 121 -3.37 22.98 9.28
C ALA A 121 -4.14 22.87 7.95
N VAL A 122 -3.85 21.84 7.17
CA VAL A 122 -4.77 21.34 6.15
C VAL A 122 -5.59 20.21 6.75
N HIS A 123 -6.91 20.37 6.78
CA HIS A 123 -7.85 19.37 7.26
C HIS A 123 -8.49 18.62 6.09
N THR A 124 -8.41 17.29 6.08
CA THR A 124 -9.13 16.43 5.14
C THR A 124 -10.07 15.52 5.95
N PRO A 125 -11.37 15.85 6.06
CA PRO A 125 -12.31 15.06 6.87
C PRO A 125 -12.53 13.65 6.34
N SER A 126 -12.43 13.44 5.03
CA SER A 126 -12.71 12.16 4.37
C SER A 126 -11.61 11.12 4.49
N GLU A 127 -10.63 11.32 5.37
CA GLU A 127 -9.53 10.39 5.56
C GLU A 127 -9.87 9.29 6.54
N GLN A 128 -9.33 8.11 6.25
CA GLN A 128 -9.79 6.86 6.83
C GLN A 128 -8.65 6.16 7.54
N VAL A 129 -8.98 5.51 8.65
CA VAL A 129 -8.06 4.67 9.42
C VAL A 129 -8.75 3.36 9.76
N GLY A 130 -7.94 2.33 10.01
CA GLY A 130 -8.39 1.03 10.47
C GLY A 130 -7.21 0.16 10.88
N ASP A 131 -7.49 -0.93 11.58
CA ASP A 131 -6.51 -1.92 12.01
C ASP A 131 -6.08 -2.82 10.83
N CYS A 132 -4.83 -2.66 10.41
CA CYS A 132 -4.25 -3.42 9.30
C CYS A 132 -4.18 -4.93 9.57
N LEU A 133 -3.98 -5.36 10.82
CA LEU A 133 -3.92 -6.76 11.19
C LEU A 133 -5.31 -7.40 11.12
N ALA A 134 -6.30 -6.75 11.75
CA ALA A 134 -7.69 -7.21 11.71
C ALA A 134 -8.22 -7.27 10.28
N PHE A 135 -7.91 -6.26 9.45
CA PHE A 135 -8.24 -6.25 8.03
C PHE A 135 -7.67 -7.46 7.29
N CYS A 136 -6.37 -7.73 7.45
CA CYS A 136 -5.71 -8.87 6.79
C CYS A 136 -6.31 -10.21 7.24
N GLN A 137 -6.61 -10.36 8.53
CA GLN A 137 -7.20 -11.58 9.08
C GLN A 137 -8.64 -11.79 8.58
N GLY A 138 -9.46 -10.74 8.59
CA GLY A 138 -10.84 -10.80 8.08
C GLY A 138 -10.88 -11.12 6.59
N LEU A 139 -9.99 -10.51 5.80
CA LEU A 139 -9.88 -10.80 4.37
C LEU A 139 -9.45 -12.25 4.11
N ASP A 140 -8.43 -12.76 4.81
CA ASP A 140 -7.99 -14.16 4.67
C ASP A 140 -9.12 -15.15 5.02
N ALA A 141 -9.84 -14.89 6.12
CA ALA A 141 -10.97 -15.71 6.54
C ALA A 141 -12.09 -15.71 5.49
N ALA A 142 -12.48 -14.54 4.99
CA ALA A 142 -13.52 -14.41 3.97
C ALA A 142 -13.13 -15.09 2.66
N LEU A 143 -11.88 -14.95 2.21
CA LEU A 143 -11.40 -15.63 1.01
C LEU A 143 -11.35 -17.16 1.20
N ALA A 144 -10.95 -17.65 2.36
CA ALA A 144 -10.92 -19.07 2.66
C ALA A 144 -12.31 -19.71 2.65
N LEU A 145 -13.34 -18.99 3.11
CA LEU A 145 -14.73 -19.43 3.06
C LEU A 145 -15.28 -19.49 1.62
N ARG A 146 -14.92 -18.51 0.78
CA ARG A 146 -15.45 -18.38 -0.59
C ARG A 146 -14.66 -19.17 -1.64
N HIS A 147 -13.41 -19.51 -1.37
CA HIS A 147 -12.51 -20.13 -2.34
C HIS A 147 -11.81 -21.37 -1.77
N ALA A 148 -12.43 -22.54 -1.94
CA ALA A 148 -11.86 -23.82 -1.53
C ALA A 148 -10.49 -24.13 -2.16
N SER A 149 -10.16 -23.51 -3.29
CA SER A 149 -8.85 -23.62 -3.95
C SER A 149 -7.74 -22.77 -3.33
N LEU A 150 -8.08 -21.87 -2.39
CA LEU A 150 -7.09 -21.04 -1.72
C LEU A 150 -6.21 -21.89 -0.80
N ARG A 151 -4.95 -22.07 -1.21
CA ARG A 151 -3.96 -22.75 -0.39
C ARG A 151 -3.09 -21.75 0.37
N ARG A 152 -3.25 -21.72 1.69
CA ARG A 152 -2.44 -20.90 2.60
C ARG A 152 -1.20 -21.65 3.04
N VAL A 153 -0.03 -21.02 2.90
CA VAL A 153 1.26 -21.60 3.29
C VAL A 153 2.05 -20.56 4.05
N PHE A 154 1.80 -20.47 5.35
CA PHE A 154 2.45 -19.54 6.27
C PHE A 154 3.76 -20.11 6.83
N SER A 155 4.49 -19.27 7.58
CA SER A 155 5.75 -19.62 8.24
C SER A 155 6.77 -20.29 7.30
N THR A 156 6.76 -19.88 6.03
CA THR A 156 7.59 -20.46 4.98
C THR A 156 8.42 -19.37 4.33
N VAL A 157 9.75 -19.51 4.44
CA VAL A 157 10.69 -18.63 3.74
C VAL A 157 10.93 -19.17 2.33
N ALA A 158 10.68 -18.34 1.32
CA ALA A 158 11.10 -18.61 -0.04
C ALA A 158 12.61 -18.31 -0.17
N THR A 159 13.39 -19.33 -0.52
CA THR A 159 14.86 -19.24 -0.68
C THR A 159 15.30 -19.11 -2.14
N GLY A 160 14.34 -18.99 -3.05
CA GLY A 160 14.59 -18.78 -4.47
C GLY A 160 13.40 -19.17 -5.33
N ALA A 161 13.48 -18.84 -6.62
CA ALA A 161 12.50 -19.24 -7.62
C ALA A 161 13.09 -20.32 -8.54
N VAL A 162 12.26 -21.28 -8.93
CA VAL A 162 12.56 -22.22 -10.01
C VAL A 162 12.01 -21.61 -11.30
N ILE A 163 12.91 -21.17 -12.18
CA ILE A 163 12.56 -20.52 -13.45
C ILE A 163 12.77 -21.52 -14.59
N ARG A 164 11.80 -21.64 -15.49
CA ARG A 164 11.91 -22.43 -16.74
C ARG A 164 11.30 -21.66 -17.89
N ALA A 165 12.05 -21.54 -19.00
CA ALA A 165 11.65 -20.77 -20.18
C ALA A 165 11.17 -19.35 -19.81
N GLY A 166 11.94 -18.64 -18.97
CA GLY A 166 11.63 -17.27 -18.54
C GLY A 166 10.46 -17.11 -17.55
N ARG A 167 9.82 -18.21 -17.11
CA ARG A 167 8.66 -18.15 -16.19
C ARG A 167 8.96 -18.82 -14.85
N VAL A 168 8.48 -18.21 -13.75
CA VAL A 168 8.52 -18.82 -12.41
C VAL A 168 7.55 -20.01 -12.37
N ARG A 169 8.08 -21.20 -12.05
CA ARG A 169 7.29 -22.45 -11.95
C ARG A 169 7.04 -22.89 -10.53
N ALA A 170 7.95 -22.56 -9.62
CA ALA A 170 7.82 -22.86 -8.21
C ALA A 170 8.68 -21.92 -7.38
N LEU A 171 8.33 -21.78 -6.10
CA LEU A 171 9.20 -21.22 -5.07
C LEU A 171 9.94 -22.37 -4.38
N ARG A 172 11.27 -22.23 -4.25
CA ARG A 172 12.09 -23.11 -3.40
C ARG A 172 11.97 -22.65 -1.96
N ARG A 173 11.90 -23.61 -1.04
CA ARG A 173 11.92 -23.38 0.41
C ARG A 173 12.88 -24.37 1.06
N HIS A 174 13.23 -24.15 2.32
CA HIS A 174 14.17 -25.02 3.05
C HIS A 174 13.78 -26.52 2.96
N ARG A 175 12.48 -26.84 2.97
CA ARG A 175 11.97 -28.21 2.76
C ARG A 175 11.06 -28.30 1.53
N GLY A 176 11.68 -28.46 0.36
CA GLY A 176 10.99 -28.77 -0.90
C GLY A 176 10.61 -27.55 -1.75
N ARG A 177 9.54 -27.70 -2.53
CA ARG A 177 9.08 -26.71 -3.52
C ARG A 177 7.59 -26.43 -3.38
N LEU A 178 7.20 -25.17 -3.59
CA LEU A 178 5.82 -24.72 -3.73
C LEU A 178 5.58 -24.39 -5.19
N PHE A 179 4.83 -25.23 -5.89
CA PHE A 179 4.53 -25.00 -7.31
C PHE A 179 3.50 -23.88 -7.47
N CYS A 180 3.77 -22.97 -8.40
CA CYS A 180 2.81 -21.96 -8.82
C CYS A 180 1.70 -22.66 -9.65
N ALA A 181 0.45 -22.21 -9.54
CA ALA A 181 -0.73 -22.91 -10.05
C ALA A 181 -0.60 -23.39 -11.53
N GLY A 182 -1.19 -24.56 -11.82
CA GLY A 182 -1.22 -25.19 -13.15
C GLY A 182 -0.66 -26.61 -13.24
N GLN A 183 -0.20 -27.22 -12.14
CA GLN A 183 0.30 -28.60 -12.15
C GLN A 183 -0.36 -29.45 -11.06
N ARG A 184 -0.99 -30.56 -11.48
CA ARG A 184 -1.59 -31.56 -10.58
C ARG A 184 -0.49 -32.14 -9.69
N HIS A 185 -0.69 -32.04 -8.37
CA HIS A 185 0.24 -32.55 -7.38
C HIS A 185 0.01 -34.07 -7.21
N ARG A 186 0.99 -34.92 -7.51
CA ARG A 186 1.10 -36.25 -6.86
C ARG A 186 1.92 -36.06 -5.59
N GLN A 187 1.26 -35.86 -4.44
CA GLN A 187 1.97 -35.97 -3.16
C GLN A 187 2.30 -37.45 -2.95
N ARG A 188 3.58 -37.83 -2.98
CA ARG A 188 4.03 -39.03 -2.28
C ARG A 188 4.14 -38.63 -0.81
N GLY A 189 3.17 -39.07 -0.01
CA GLY A 189 3.17 -38.85 1.43
C GLY A 189 4.36 -39.57 2.07
N ALA A 190 5.07 -38.86 2.95
CA ALA A 190 5.76 -39.48 4.08
C ALA A 190 4.81 -39.28 5.27
N GLY A 191 4.32 -40.37 5.83
CA GLY A 191 3.21 -40.40 6.79
C GLY A 191 3.51 -39.72 8.13
N GLY A 192 2.43 -39.37 8.82
CA GLY A 192 2.41 -38.85 10.18
C GLY A 192 1.02 -38.47 10.69
N LEU A 193 0.16 -39.50 10.85
CA LEU A 193 -0.85 -39.68 11.92
C LEU A 193 -1.90 -38.58 12.22
N HIS A 194 -3.07 -38.68 11.56
CA HIS A 194 -4.44 -38.84 12.12
C HIS A 194 -5.50 -38.16 11.24
N GLY A 195 -6.47 -38.95 10.77
CA GLY A 195 -7.64 -38.48 10.02
C GLY A 195 -7.89 -39.30 8.76
N ARG A 196 -8.59 -40.44 8.92
CA ARG A 196 -9.11 -41.25 7.81
C ARG A 196 -10.21 -40.47 7.09
N GLY A 197 -10.11 -40.37 5.76
CA GLY A 197 -11.17 -39.88 4.88
C GLY A 197 -10.82 -40.21 3.43
N ALA A 198 -11.44 -41.25 2.89
CA ALA A 198 -11.26 -41.73 1.53
C ALA A 198 -11.93 -40.79 0.51
N ALA A 199 -11.32 -40.65 -0.67
CA ALA A 199 -12.04 -40.65 -1.95
C ALA A 199 -11.06 -40.83 -3.12
N ALA A 200 -11.30 -41.88 -3.91
CA ALA A 200 -10.74 -42.13 -5.22
C ALA A 200 -11.34 -41.18 -6.28
N LEU A 201 -10.70 -41.03 -7.43
CA LEU A 201 -11.30 -41.32 -8.75
C LEU A 201 -10.30 -41.12 -9.91
N SER A 202 -10.58 -41.85 -10.97
CA SER A 202 -9.73 -42.33 -12.07
C SER A 202 -9.34 -41.31 -13.14
N ALA A 203 -8.38 -41.72 -13.98
CA ALA A 203 -8.07 -41.14 -15.30
C ALA A 203 -9.20 -41.39 -16.33
N PRO A 204 -9.14 -40.76 -17.52
CA PRO A 204 -8.54 -41.40 -18.70
C PRO A 204 -7.61 -40.42 -19.46
N GLY A 205 -6.64 -40.80 -20.30
CA GLY A 205 -6.56 -41.94 -21.20
C GLY A 205 -6.55 -41.41 -22.64
N LEU A 206 -5.36 -41.11 -23.15
CA LEU A 206 -4.83 -41.12 -24.53
C LEU A 206 -3.50 -40.37 -24.55
#